data_AF-A0A1G6F5X1-F1
#
_entry.id   AF-A0A1G6F5X1-F1
#
_cell.length_a   1.000
_cell.length_b   1.000
_cell.length_c   1.000
_cell.angle_alpha   90.00
_cell.angle_beta   90.00
_cell.angle_gamma   90.00
#
_symmetry.space_group_name_H-M   'P 1'
#
loop_
_entity.id
_entity.type
_entity.pdbx_description
1 polymer ?
#
loop_
_entity_poly.entity_id
_entity_poly.type
_entity_poly.pdbx_seq_one_letter_code
_entity_poly.pdbx_strand_id
1 'polypeptide(L)'
;MEGEVCGAVSGAIMVIGLKYGDGPDYKATAYPKAAEFMERFKEKNASYICKDILGCDISSEAGMLYARENGLFKDICPRMVESAVDILEDMEI
;
A
#
# COMPACT_ATOMS: atom_id res chain seq x y z
N MET A 1 3.13 -6.29 13.85
CA MET A 1 3.12 -5.81 12.45
C MET A 1 4.52 -6.02 11.93
N GLU A 2 4.69 -6.62 10.75
CA GLU A 2 6.02 -7.02 10.26
C GLU A 2 6.75 -5.90 9.50
N GLY A 3 6.11 -4.75 9.26
CA GLY A 3 6.75 -3.61 8.59
C GLY A 3 7.05 -3.82 7.10
N GLU A 4 6.45 -4.84 6.50
CA GLU A 4 6.60 -5.19 5.08
C GLU A 4 5.68 -4.37 4.18
N VAL A 5 4.75 -4.98 3.43
CA VAL A 5 3.87 -4.24 2.53
C VAL A 5 2.96 -3.29 3.30
N CYS A 6 2.84 -2.05 2.81
CA CYS A 6 1.93 -1.06 3.37
C CYS A 6 0.49 -1.57 3.35
N GLY A 7 -0.24 -1.43 4.46
CA GLY A 7 -1.62 -1.92 4.56
C GLY A 7 -2.57 -1.30 3.52
N ALA A 8 -2.34 -0.05 3.12
CA ALA A 8 -3.10 0.60 2.05
C ALA A 8 -2.88 -0.08 0.68
N VAL A 9 -1.65 -0.51 0.40
CA VAL A 9 -1.30 -1.26 -0.82
C VAL A 9 -1.94 -2.63 -0.80
N SER A 10 -1.88 -3.36 0.32
CA SER A 10 -2.59 -4.64 0.46
C SER A 10 -4.09 -4.50 0.24
N GLY A 11 -4.71 -3.46 0.82
CA GLY A 11 -6.11 -3.09 0.59
C GLY A 11 -6.43 -2.90 -0.89
N ALA A 12 -5.65 -2.05 -1.57
CA ALA A 12 -5.86 -1.76 -2.98
C ALA A 12 -5.70 -2.99 -3.89
N ILE A 13 -4.72 -3.84 -3.61
CA ILE A 13 -4.54 -5.10 -4.36
C ILE A 13 -5.74 -6.03 -4.18
N MET A 14 -6.36 -6.06 -3.00
CA MET A 14 -7.61 -6.81 -2.78
C MET A 14 -8.76 -6.24 -3.62
N VAL A 15 -8.89 -4.91 -3.71
CA VAL A 15 -9.91 -4.25 -4.56
C VAL A 15 -9.70 -4.58 -6.04
N ILE A 16 -8.46 -4.53 -6.53
CA ILE A 16 -8.10 -4.93 -7.89
C ILE A 16 -8.49 -6.39 -8.14
N GLY A 17 -8.20 -7.27 -7.18
CA GLY A 17 -8.59 -8.68 -7.23
C GLY A 17 -10.11 -8.87 -7.28
N LEU A 18 -10.89 -8.08 -6.55
CA LEU A 18 -12.35 -8.14 -6.61
C LEU A 18 -12.90 -7.70 -7.96
N LYS A 19 -12.27 -6.72 -8.62
CA LYS A 19 -12.72 -6.18 -9.92
C LYS A 19 -12.29 -7.04 -11.11
N TYR A 20 -11.07 -7.57 -11.09
CA TYR A 20 -10.44 -8.23 -12.25
C TYR A 20 -10.08 -9.70 -12.01
N GLY A 21 -10.35 -10.23 -10.81
CA GLY A 21 -9.95 -11.57 -10.38
C GLY A 21 -10.89 -12.71 -10.82
N ASP A 22 -11.92 -12.42 -11.62
CA ASP A 22 -12.87 -13.43 -12.10
C ASP A 22 -12.49 -13.97 -13.48
N GLY A 23 -12.82 -15.25 -13.72
CA GLY A 23 -12.59 -15.95 -14.98
C GLY A 23 -11.24 -16.69 -15.11
N PRO A 24 -11.09 -17.54 -16.15
CA PRO A 24 -9.91 -18.39 -16.33
C PRO A 24 -8.62 -17.60 -16.59
N ASP A 25 -8.75 -16.40 -17.15
CA ASP A 25 -7.64 -15.54 -17.54
C ASP A 25 -7.39 -14.38 -16.55
N TYR A 26 -7.88 -14.49 -15.30
CA TYR A 26 -7.75 -13.43 -14.29
C TYR A 26 -6.31 -12.95 -14.07
N LYS A 27 -5.32 -13.81 -14.30
CA LYS A 27 -3.90 -13.43 -14.19
C LYS A 27 -3.49 -12.43 -15.27
N ALA A 28 -4.05 -12.54 -16.47
CA ALA A 28 -3.77 -11.63 -17.58
C ALA A 28 -4.46 -10.27 -17.40
N THR A 29 -5.49 -10.17 -16.56
CA THR A 29 -6.23 -8.93 -16.27
C THR A 29 -5.79 -8.29 -14.95
N ALA A 30 -5.82 -9.04 -13.85
CA ALA A 30 -5.56 -8.53 -12.50
C ALA A 30 -4.08 -8.24 -12.24
N TYR A 31 -3.14 -9.05 -12.75
CA TYR A 31 -1.72 -8.87 -12.43
C TYR A 31 -1.14 -7.60 -13.06
N PRO A 32 -1.40 -7.27 -14.34
CA PRO A 32 -0.96 -6.00 -14.91
C PRO A 32 -1.53 -4.80 -14.14
N LYS A 33 -2.80 -4.87 -13.70
CA LYS A 33 -3.43 -3.80 -12.91
C LYS A 33 -2.81 -3.66 -11.53
N ALA A 34 -2.52 -4.77 -10.86
CA ALA A 34 -1.78 -4.78 -9.60
C ALA A 34 -0.37 -4.19 -9.75
N ALA A 35 0.36 -4.59 -10.80
CA ALA A 35 1.71 -4.08 -11.08
C ALA A 35 1.69 -2.58 -11.39
N GLU A 36 0.75 -2.12 -12.23
CA GLU A 36 0.54 -0.71 -12.54
C GLU A 36 0.24 0.12 -11.26
N PHE A 37 -0.66 -0.37 -10.41
CA PHE A 37 -0.97 0.27 -9.13
C PHE A 37 0.27 0.37 -8.22
N MET A 38 1.03 -0.73 -8.07
CA MET A 38 2.20 -0.76 -7.20
C MET A 38 3.28 0.22 -7.67
N GLU A 39 3.51 0.33 -8.99
CA GLU A 39 4.48 1.29 -9.53
C GLU A 39 4.03 2.73 -9.28
N ARG A 40 2.78 3.08 -9.60
CA ARG A 40 2.24 4.42 -9.33
C ARG A 40 2.29 4.78 -7.84
N PHE A 41 1.99 3.81 -6.95
CA PHE A 41 2.06 4.03 -5.51
C PHE A 41 3.49 4.29 -5.06
N LYS A 42 4.46 3.53 -5.59
CA LYS A 42 5.88 3.71 -5.31
C LYS A 42 6.40 5.05 -5.84
N GLU A 43 6.00 5.46 -7.03
CA GLU A 43 6.38 6.75 -7.61
C GLU A 43 5.86 7.92 -6.76
N LYS A 44 4.59 7.86 -6.31
CA LYS A 44 3.96 8.92 -5.50
C LYS A 44 4.46 8.94 -4.05
N ASN A 45 4.76 7.79 -3.45
CA ASN A 45 5.06 7.66 -2.01
C ASN A 45 6.49 7.17 -1.70
N ALA A 46 7.37 7.14 -2.71
CA ALA A 46 8.74 6.62 -2.69
C ALA A 46 8.89 5.09 -2.45
N SER A 47 7.98 4.45 -1.71
CA SER A 47 7.98 3.01 -1.47
C SER A 47 6.56 2.49 -1.23
N TYR A 48 6.37 1.18 -1.42
CA TYR A 48 5.20 0.44 -0.93
C TYR A 48 5.51 -0.40 0.32
N ILE A 49 6.75 -0.33 0.82
CA ILE A 49 7.21 -1.01 2.02
C ILE A 49 7.06 -0.08 3.23
N CYS A 50 6.30 -0.51 4.22
CA CYS A 50 5.88 0.24 5.40
C CYS A 50 7.06 0.78 6.20
N LYS A 51 8.10 -0.03 6.46
CA LYS A 51 9.30 0.45 7.17
C LYS A 51 10.08 1.54 6.41
N ASP A 52 10.04 1.52 5.08
CA ASP A 52 10.68 2.55 4.25
C ASP A 52 9.84 3.84 4.29
N ILE A 53 8.51 3.72 4.20
CA ILE A 53 7.57 4.84 4.29
C ILE A 53 7.64 5.52 5.66
N LEU A 54 7.67 4.73 6.73
CA LEU A 54 7.71 5.23 8.12
C LEU A 54 9.13 5.58 8.58
N GLY A 55 10.16 5.20 7.82
CA GLY A 55 11.56 5.40 8.19
C GLY A 55 12.02 4.63 9.44
N CYS A 56 11.26 3.63 9.88
CA CYS A 56 11.58 2.82 11.06
C CYS A 56 11.02 1.40 10.95
N ASP A 57 11.70 0.45 11.60
CA ASP A 57 11.28 -0.95 11.62
C ASP A 57 10.28 -1.23 12.75
N ILE A 58 8.99 -1.17 12.42
CA ILE A 58 7.88 -1.44 13.33
C ILE A 58 7.72 -2.92 13.72
N SER A 59 8.55 -3.83 13.17
CA SER A 59 8.63 -5.21 13.66
C SER A 59 9.44 -5.34 14.96
N SER A 60 10.28 -4.32 15.24
CA SER A 60 11.03 -4.20 16.50
C SER A 60 10.24 -3.42 17.55
N GLU A 61 10.48 -3.72 18.83
CA GLU A 61 9.86 -2.98 19.95
C GLU A 61 10.27 -1.50 19.94
N ALA A 62 11.56 -1.22 19.68
CA ALA A 62 12.08 0.14 19.60
C ALA A 62 11.46 0.95 18.45
N GLY A 63 11.34 0.36 17.26
CA GLY A 63 10.73 1.04 16.11
C GLY A 63 9.22 1.25 16.28
N MET A 64 8.51 0.30 16.89
CA MET A 64 7.10 0.48 17.26
C MET A 64 6.90 1.63 18.25
N LEU A 65 7.75 1.72 19.29
CA LEU A 65 7.68 2.81 20.27
C LEU A 65 7.95 4.15 19.59
N TYR A 66 9.02 4.24 18.80
CA TYR A 66 9.37 5.44 18.04
C TYR A 66 8.22 5.91 17.14
N ALA A 67 7.61 5.00 16.38
CA ALA A 67 6.50 5.33 15.48
C ALA A 67 5.27 5.89 16.23
N ARG A 68 5.01 5.40 17.45
CA ARG A 68 3.91 5.89 18.30
C ARG A 68 4.21 7.25 18.91
N GLU A 69 5.38 7.41 19.50
CA GLU A 69 5.78 8.67 20.17
C GLU A 69 5.89 9.83 19.19
N ASN A 70 6.29 9.55 17.95
CA ASN A 70 6.40 10.54 16.89
C ASN A 70 5.14 10.66 16.03
N GLY A 71 4.03 10.00 16.41
CA GLY A 71 2.74 10.14 15.73
C GLY A 71 2.69 9.64 14.28
N LEU A 72 3.65 8.82 13.84
CA LEU A 72 3.81 8.46 12.42
C LEU A 72 2.57 7.76 11.85
N PHE A 73 1.90 6.92 12.64
CA PHE A 73 0.67 6.26 12.22
C PHE A 73 -0.50 7.24 12.00
N LYS A 74 -0.52 8.36 12.74
CA LYS A 74 -1.56 9.38 12.62
C LYS A 74 -1.29 10.32 11.47
N ASP A 75 -0.02 10.65 11.23
CA ASP A 75 0.35 11.70 10.29
C ASP A 75 0.67 11.17 8.88
N ILE A 76 1.16 9.92 8.78
CA ILE A 76 1.59 9.32 7.50
C ILE A 76 0.55 8.33 6.98
N CYS A 77 0.06 7.39 7.80
CA CYS A 77 -0.81 6.31 7.29
C CYS A 77 -2.11 6.79 6.63
N PRO A 78 -2.83 7.81 7.13
CA PRO A 78 -4.02 8.32 6.44
C PRO A 78 -3.72 8.83 5.03
N ARG A 79 -2.55 9.46 4.83
CA ARG A 79 -2.10 9.93 3.51
C ARG A 79 -1.77 8.78 2.56
N MET A 80 -1.28 7.66 3.08
CA MET A 80 -1.07 6.44 2.29
C MET A 80 -2.39 5.80 1.86
N VAL A 81 -3.41 5.84 2.72
CA VAL A 81 -4.76 5.38 2.38
C VAL A 81 -5.37 6.28 1.30
N GLU A 82 -5.35 7.59 1.50
CA GLU A 82 -5.79 8.58 0.51
C GLU A 82 -5.07 8.37 -0.83
N SER A 83 -3.74 8.27 -0.82
CA SER A 83 -2.98 8.02 -2.03
C SER A 83 -3.34 6.72 -2.73
N ALA A 84 -3.64 5.65 -1.99
CA ALA A 84 -4.06 4.38 -2.60
C ALA A 84 -5.44 4.52 -3.26
N VAL A 85 -6.37 5.22 -2.61
CA VAL A 85 -7.70 5.51 -3.18
C VAL A 85 -7.59 6.37 -4.43
N ASP A 86 -6.86 7.49 -4.39
CA ASP A 86 -6.66 8.36 -5.55
C ASP A 86 -6.15 7.58 -6.78
N ILE A 87 -5.15 6.71 -6.57
CA ILE A 87 -4.54 5.94 -7.66
C ILE A 87 -5.54 4.94 -8.24
N LEU A 88 -6.34 4.29 -7.39
CA LEU A 88 -7.39 3.37 -7.86
C LEU A 88 -8.45 4.12 -8.68
N GLU A 89 -8.90 5.29 -8.20
CA GLU A 89 -9.86 6.13 -8.91
C GLU A 89 -9.31 6.61 -10.26
N ASP A 90 -8.04 7.06 -10.32
CA ASP A 90 -7.34 7.45 -11.55
C ASP A 90 -7.16 6.29 -12.54
N MET A 91 -7.13 5.05 -12.03
CA MET A 91 -7.09 3.82 -12.84
C MET A 91 -8.49 3.32 -13.22
N GLU A 92 -9.53 4.09 -12.88
CA GLU A 92 -10.95 3.75 -13.06
C GLU A 92 -11.33 2.43 -12.38
N ILE A 93 -10.80 2.16 -11.18
CA ILE A 93 -11.03 0.94 -10.38
C ILE A 93 -12.10 1.15 -9.32
#